data_AF-A0A3D4NW96-F1
#
_entry.id   AF-A0A3D4NW96-F1
#
_cell.length_a   1.000
_cell.length_b   1.000
_cell.length_c   1.000
_cell.angle_alpha   90.00
_cell.angle_beta   90.00
_cell.angle_gamma   90.00
#
_symmetry.space_group_name_H-M   'P 1'
#
loop_
_entity.id
_entity.type
_entity.pdbx_description
1 polymer ?
#
loop_
_entity_poly.entity_id
_entity_poly.type
_entity_poly.pdbx_seq_one_letter_code
_entity_poly.pdbx_strand_id
1 'polypeptide(L)'
;GAGKTSLIKHLLAQRPAHERWAVLINEFGQIGLDAALLTHDADGIALGEVAGGCLCCVNGVPFQIGLGRLLRKARPDRLFIEPSGLGHPAQLLRQLSEAPWHGVLAVQPCVLVLDAQALAVGKPLPATQQETLNSAGLLLLNKSEDLDAGDRQRIAAQLPARRLYWTQQAVLPLSELPGLETQAMAGGGKFSG
;
A
#
# COMPACT_ATOMS: atom_id res chain seq x y z
N GLY A 1 -12.97 4.15 -7.30
CA GLY A 1 -11.66 4.55 -6.74
C GLY A 1 -10.53 4.33 -7.74
N ALA A 2 -9.28 4.57 -7.34
CA ALA A 2 -8.10 4.44 -8.20
C ALA A 2 -7.59 2.99 -8.42
N GLY A 3 -8.06 2.02 -7.62
CA GLY A 3 -7.72 0.59 -7.79
C GLY A 3 -6.68 0.01 -6.82
N LYS A 4 -6.43 0.67 -5.66
CA LYS A 4 -5.50 0.20 -4.61
C LYS A 4 -5.76 -1.24 -4.15
N THR A 5 -7.00 -1.55 -3.82
CA THR A 5 -7.38 -2.90 -3.43
C THR A 5 -7.13 -3.91 -4.55
N SER A 6 -7.56 -3.60 -5.78
CA SER A 6 -7.36 -4.49 -6.93
C SER A 6 -5.87 -4.78 -7.14
N LEU A 7 -5.02 -3.76 -6.99
CA LEU A 7 -3.56 -3.92 -6.99
C LEU A 7 -3.12 -4.93 -5.93
N ILE A 8 -3.56 -4.78 -4.67
CA ILE A 8 -3.20 -5.71 -3.60
C ILE A 8 -3.63 -7.14 -3.95
N LYS A 9 -4.86 -7.35 -4.44
CA LYS A 9 -5.33 -8.68 -4.88
C LYS A 9 -4.40 -9.29 -5.95
N HIS A 10 -4.04 -8.51 -6.98
CA HIS A 10 -3.14 -8.96 -8.03
C HIS A 10 -1.73 -9.28 -7.53
N LEU A 11 -1.23 -8.54 -6.54
CA LEU A 11 0.08 -8.81 -5.93
C LEU A 11 0.03 -10.08 -5.08
N LEU A 12 -1.01 -10.27 -4.26
CA LEU A 12 -1.19 -11.46 -3.43
C LEU A 12 -1.22 -12.74 -4.28
N ALA A 13 -1.83 -12.70 -5.46
CA ALA A 13 -1.85 -13.82 -6.40
C ALA A 13 -0.46 -14.20 -6.97
N GLN A 14 0.53 -13.32 -6.84
CA GLN A 14 1.92 -13.52 -7.28
C GLN A 14 2.86 -13.88 -6.11
N ARG A 15 2.33 -14.08 -4.90
CA ARG A 15 3.12 -14.36 -3.69
C ARG A 15 3.99 -15.61 -3.87
N PRO A 16 5.30 -15.54 -3.57
CA PRO A 16 6.14 -16.74 -3.50
C PRO A 16 5.64 -17.68 -2.39
N ALA A 17 5.48 -18.97 -2.69
CA ALA A 17 4.86 -19.93 -1.77
C ALA A 17 5.51 -19.99 -0.38
N HIS A 18 6.81 -19.71 -0.28
CA HIS A 18 7.59 -19.75 0.96
C HIS A 18 7.50 -18.48 1.83
N GLU A 19 6.93 -17.38 1.31
CA GLU A 19 6.81 -16.12 2.07
C GLU A 19 5.43 -16.01 2.74
N ARG A 20 5.38 -15.55 3.98
CA ARG A 20 4.13 -15.16 4.64
C ARG A 20 3.85 -13.68 4.42
N TRP A 21 2.71 -13.34 3.87
CA TRP A 21 2.34 -11.94 3.64
C TRP A 21 1.21 -11.53 4.58
N ALA A 22 1.15 -10.24 4.89
CA ALA A 22 0.07 -9.66 5.64
C ALA A 22 -0.48 -8.42 4.94
N VAL A 23 -1.77 -8.18 5.09
CA VAL A 23 -2.43 -6.97 4.63
C VAL A 23 -3.16 -6.32 5.79
N LEU A 24 -2.99 -5.02 5.97
CA LEU A 24 -3.73 -4.20 6.92
C LEU A 24 -4.63 -3.22 6.15
N ILE A 25 -5.95 -3.34 6.35
CA ILE A 25 -6.96 -2.49 5.71
C ILE A 25 -7.83 -1.78 6.74
N ASN A 26 -8.42 -0.64 6.35
CA ASN A 26 -9.20 0.20 7.27
C ASN A 26 -10.62 -0.31 7.57
N GLU A 27 -11.32 -0.92 6.60
CA GLU A 27 -12.72 -1.31 6.79
C GLU A 27 -13.02 -2.63 6.04
N PHE A 28 -13.57 -3.61 6.75
CA PHE A 28 -14.19 -4.78 6.15
C PHE A 28 -15.53 -4.41 5.50
N GLY A 29 -15.78 -4.90 4.27
CA GLY A 29 -17.12 -4.91 3.68
C GLY A 29 -17.36 -4.04 2.43
N GLN A 30 -16.51 -3.06 2.10
CA GLN A 30 -16.66 -2.32 0.82
C GLN A 30 -15.93 -2.99 -0.37
N ILE A 31 -15.15 -4.05 -0.12
CA ILE A 31 -13.93 -4.27 -0.91
C ILE A 31 -13.94 -5.59 -1.72
N GLY A 32 -14.83 -6.53 -1.43
CA GLY A 32 -14.89 -7.82 -2.16
C GLY A 32 -13.56 -8.56 -2.20
N LEU A 33 -12.59 -8.25 -1.32
CA LEU A 33 -11.60 -9.23 -0.90
C LEU A 33 -12.43 -10.21 -0.09
N ASP A 34 -12.86 -11.29 -0.73
CA ASP A 34 -13.63 -12.31 -0.05
C ASP A 34 -12.83 -12.74 1.18
N ALA A 35 -13.49 -12.74 2.34
CA ALA A 35 -12.92 -13.39 3.52
C ALA A 35 -12.43 -14.79 3.14
N ALA A 36 -13.17 -15.50 2.27
CA ALA A 36 -12.82 -16.80 1.71
C ALA A 36 -11.48 -16.86 0.92
N LEU A 37 -11.07 -15.78 0.24
CA LEU A 37 -9.78 -15.74 -0.48
C LEU A 37 -8.57 -15.55 0.45
N LEU A 38 -8.80 -15.25 1.74
CA LEU A 38 -7.75 -14.86 2.71
C LEU A 38 -7.83 -15.62 4.03
N THR A 39 -8.86 -16.45 4.23
CA THR A 39 -9.14 -17.14 5.50
C THR A 39 -8.34 -18.40 5.74
N HIS A 40 -7.48 -18.79 4.81
CA HIS A 40 -6.64 -19.95 5.03
C HIS A 40 -5.28 -19.49 5.55
N ASP A 41 -5.06 -19.58 6.87
CA ASP A 41 -3.72 -19.55 7.47
C ASP A 41 -2.76 -20.54 6.75
N ALA A 42 -3.32 -21.56 6.06
CA ALA A 42 -2.61 -22.49 5.18
C ALA A 42 -2.03 -21.85 3.89
N ASP A 43 -2.59 -20.74 3.40
CA ASP A 43 -2.16 -20.05 2.18
C ASP A 43 -1.12 -18.95 2.46
N GLY A 44 -0.63 -18.84 3.70
CA GLY A 44 0.46 -17.92 4.07
C GLY A 44 0.08 -16.44 3.99
N ILE A 45 -1.20 -16.08 3.95
CA ILE A 45 -1.67 -14.68 3.93
C ILE A 45 -2.48 -14.40 5.20
N ALA A 46 -2.14 -13.31 5.89
CA ALA A 46 -2.88 -12.85 7.07
C ALA A 46 -3.53 -11.48 6.81
N LEU A 47 -4.77 -11.31 7.25
CA LEU A 47 -5.47 -10.03 7.18
C LEU A 47 -5.66 -9.44 8.58
N GLY A 48 -5.30 -8.17 8.73
CA GLY A 48 -5.64 -7.35 9.88
C GLY A 48 -6.60 -6.24 9.49
N GLU A 49 -7.46 -5.87 10.43
CA GLU A 49 -8.35 -4.73 10.33
C GLU A 49 -8.08 -3.78 11.50
N VAL A 50 -8.25 -2.48 11.24
CA VAL A 50 -8.28 -1.45 12.28
C VAL A 50 -9.71 -0.93 12.38
N ALA A 51 -10.44 -1.37 13.41
CA ALA A 51 -11.82 -0.93 13.63
C ALA A 51 -11.89 0.52 14.13
N GLY A 52 -12.68 1.36 13.44
CA GLY A 52 -13.16 2.65 13.94
C GLY A 52 -12.43 3.89 13.42
N GLY A 53 -13.17 4.71 12.65
CA GLY A 53 -12.81 6.08 12.27
C GLY A 53 -11.86 6.17 11.08
N CYS A 54 -12.01 7.19 10.23
CA CYS A 54 -11.15 7.43 9.07
C CYS A 54 -9.67 7.20 9.42
N LEU A 55 -8.91 6.55 8.53
CA LEU A 55 -7.44 6.48 8.54
C LEU A 55 -6.79 7.89 8.38
N CYS A 56 -7.48 8.97 8.71
CA CYS A 56 -6.91 10.28 9.03
C CYS A 56 -6.65 10.43 10.55
N CYS A 57 -7.18 9.53 11.40
CA CYS A 57 -6.83 9.36 12.81
C CYS A 57 -5.74 8.29 13.00
N VAL A 58 -4.78 8.15 12.07
CA VAL A 58 -3.67 7.16 12.11
C VAL A 58 -2.78 7.30 13.36
N ASN A 59 -2.92 8.38 14.12
CA ASN A 59 -2.34 8.56 15.44
C ASN A 59 -3.07 7.76 16.56
N GLY A 60 -4.15 7.06 16.24
CA GLY A 60 -4.95 6.33 17.20
C GLY A 60 -4.27 5.05 17.65
N VAL A 61 -4.28 4.83 18.97
CA VAL A 61 -3.99 3.57 19.64
C VAL A 61 -4.57 2.33 18.90
N PRO A 62 -5.78 2.36 18.29
CA PRO A 62 -6.31 1.22 17.53
C PRO A 62 -5.42 0.76 16.37
N PHE A 63 -4.81 1.67 15.60
CA PHE A 63 -3.92 1.31 14.49
C PHE A 63 -2.70 0.57 15.01
N GLN A 64 -2.06 1.10 16.06
CA GLN A 64 -0.87 0.49 16.65
C GLN A 64 -1.16 -0.88 17.26
N ILE A 65 -2.29 -1.04 17.94
CA ILE A 65 -2.72 -2.33 18.48
C ILE A 65 -3.00 -3.34 17.37
N GLY A 66 -3.75 -2.93 16.34
CA GLY A 66 -4.11 -3.77 15.20
C GLY A 66 -2.87 -4.25 14.44
N LEU A 67 -1.99 -3.32 14.07
CA LEU A 67 -0.72 -3.62 13.41
C LEU A 67 0.16 -4.53 14.29
N GLY A 68 0.34 -4.20 15.57
CA GLY A 68 1.14 -4.99 16.49
C GLY A 68 0.60 -6.41 16.68
N ARG A 69 -0.73 -6.59 16.76
CA ARG A 69 -1.38 -7.90 16.82
C ARG A 69 -1.16 -8.70 15.53
N LEU A 70 -1.31 -8.06 14.37
CA LEU A 70 -1.10 -8.69 13.06
C LEU A 70 0.35 -9.18 12.93
N LEU A 71 1.34 -8.32 13.24
CA LEU A 71 2.75 -8.68 13.19
C LEU A 71 3.10 -9.83 14.13
N ARG A 72 2.60 -9.82 15.37
CA ARG A 72 2.85 -10.89 16.35
C ARG A 72 2.22 -12.23 15.94
N LYS A 73 1.00 -12.21 15.41
CA LYS A 73 0.29 -13.45 15.01
C LYS A 73 0.86 -14.01 13.71
N ALA A 74 0.96 -13.19 12.67
CA ALA A 74 1.28 -13.63 11.31
C ALA A 74 2.78 -13.79 11.07
N ARG A 75 3.63 -13.00 11.76
CA ARG A 75 5.08 -12.92 11.51
C ARG A 75 5.39 -12.85 10.01
N PRO A 76 4.83 -11.85 9.30
CA PRO A 76 4.92 -11.80 7.85
C PRO A 76 6.32 -11.39 7.40
N ASP A 77 6.75 -11.94 6.28
CA ASP A 77 7.89 -11.46 5.52
C ASP A 77 7.57 -10.13 4.82
N ARG A 78 6.29 -9.92 4.44
CA ARG A 78 5.84 -8.67 3.79
C ARG A 78 4.51 -8.19 4.32
N LEU A 79 4.39 -6.87 4.50
CA LEU A 79 3.18 -6.21 4.96
C LEU A 79 2.74 -5.15 3.93
N PHE A 80 1.51 -5.28 3.44
CA PHE A 80 0.83 -4.21 2.70
C PHE A 80 -0.11 -3.45 3.64
N ILE A 81 -0.10 -2.13 3.56
CA ILE A 81 -1.02 -1.27 4.30
C ILE A 81 -1.80 -0.46 3.28
N GLU A 82 -3.13 -0.64 3.24
CA GLU A 82 -4.01 0.19 2.43
C GLU A 82 -4.66 1.27 3.30
N PRO A 83 -4.18 2.54 3.24
CA PRO A 83 -4.88 3.63 3.90
C PRO A 83 -6.21 3.93 3.20
N SER A 84 -7.19 4.45 3.95
CA SER A 84 -8.44 4.94 3.35
C SER A 84 -8.16 6.05 2.33
N GLY A 85 -9.10 6.27 1.39
CA GLY A 85 -8.93 7.22 0.29
C GLY A 85 -8.67 8.69 0.68
N LEU A 86 -8.88 9.03 1.96
CA LEU A 86 -8.69 10.36 2.56
C LEU A 86 -7.53 10.41 3.57
N GLY A 87 -6.69 9.38 3.65
CA GLY A 87 -5.53 9.36 4.55
C GLY A 87 -4.46 10.39 4.19
N HIS A 88 -3.48 10.53 5.08
CA HIS A 88 -2.24 11.31 4.88
C HIS A 88 -1.05 10.34 4.69
N PRO A 89 -0.71 9.93 3.45
CA PRO A 89 0.30 8.90 3.21
C PRO A 89 1.68 9.30 3.76
N ALA A 90 2.08 10.56 3.59
CA ALA A 90 3.33 11.08 4.15
C ALA A 90 3.40 10.96 5.68
N GLN A 91 2.30 11.23 6.39
CA GLN A 91 2.25 11.09 7.85
C GLN A 91 2.34 9.62 8.27
N LEU A 92 1.61 8.73 7.59
CA LEU A 92 1.68 7.29 7.85
C LEU A 92 3.11 6.75 7.63
N LEU A 93 3.79 7.14 6.56
CA LEU A 93 5.17 6.73 6.30
C LEU A 93 6.14 7.21 7.39
N ARG A 94 6.01 8.47 7.84
CA ARG A 94 6.81 8.99 8.97
C ARG A 94 6.59 8.16 10.23
N GLN A 95 5.33 7.94 10.60
CA GLN A 95 4.97 7.16 11.79
C GLN A 95 5.52 5.73 11.74
N LEU A 96 5.43 5.05 10.61
CA LEU A 96 5.95 3.69 10.45
C LEU A 96 7.49 3.63 10.49
N SER A 97 8.16 4.76 10.27
CA SER A 97 9.63 4.87 10.31
C SER A 97 10.16 5.19 11.72
N GLU A 98 9.27 5.54 12.65
CA GLU A 98 9.57 5.93 14.03
C GLU A 98 9.27 4.79 15.02
N ALA A 99 9.64 4.97 16.30
CA ALA A 99 9.29 4.03 17.36
C ALA A 99 7.75 3.92 17.51
N PRO A 100 7.20 2.72 17.79
CA PRO A 100 7.88 1.45 18.10
C PRO A 100 8.20 0.58 16.88
N TRP A 101 8.04 1.10 15.65
CA TRP A 101 8.20 0.34 14.42
C TRP A 101 9.62 0.36 13.86
N HIS A 102 10.41 1.34 14.29
CA HIS A 102 11.82 1.43 13.94
C HIS A 102 12.56 0.13 14.29
N GLY A 103 13.20 -0.49 13.30
CA GLY A 103 13.88 -1.78 13.43
C GLY A 103 12.96 -3.02 13.40
N VAL A 104 11.63 -2.84 13.54
CA VAL A 104 10.62 -3.89 13.35
C VAL A 104 10.17 -3.94 11.88
N LEU A 105 10.02 -2.79 11.24
CA LEU A 105 9.62 -2.65 9.85
C LEU A 105 10.77 -2.09 9.01
N ALA A 106 11.03 -2.70 7.85
CA ALA A 106 11.74 -2.03 6.76
C ALA A 106 10.71 -1.29 5.90
N VAL A 107 10.41 -0.04 6.26
CA VAL A 107 9.45 0.79 5.51
C VAL A 107 10.02 1.09 4.11
N GLN A 108 9.28 0.70 3.08
CA GLN A 108 9.62 1.02 1.70
C GLN A 108 8.92 2.31 1.24
N PRO A 109 9.47 3.02 0.24
CA PRO A 109 8.75 4.10 -0.43
C PRO A 109 7.38 3.63 -0.93
N CYS A 110 6.35 4.46 -0.76
CA CYS A 110 4.99 4.05 -1.12
C CYS A 110 4.77 3.94 -2.64
N VAL A 111 3.80 3.11 -3.01
CA VAL A 111 3.20 3.08 -4.35
C VAL A 111 1.95 3.97 -4.33
N LEU A 112 1.95 5.08 -5.07
CA LEU A 112 0.74 5.88 -5.27
C LEU A 112 -0.04 5.36 -6.46
N VAL A 113 -1.25 4.85 -6.21
CA VAL A 113 -2.18 4.43 -7.26
C VAL A 113 -3.08 5.61 -7.65
N LEU A 114 -2.88 6.10 -8.87
CA LEU A 114 -3.56 7.27 -9.43
C LEU A 114 -4.55 6.85 -10.50
N ASP A 115 -5.66 7.59 -10.60
CA ASP A 115 -6.67 7.42 -11.65
C ASP A 115 -6.24 8.24 -12.87
N ALA A 116 -5.70 7.57 -13.90
CA ALA A 116 -5.12 8.22 -15.06
C ALA A 116 -6.16 8.93 -15.92
N GLN A 117 -7.37 8.38 -16.06
CA GLN A 117 -8.48 9.03 -16.76
C GLN A 117 -8.90 10.32 -16.05
N ALA A 118 -8.98 10.30 -14.72
CA ALA A 118 -9.28 11.50 -13.96
C ALA A 118 -8.22 12.59 -14.16
N LEU A 119 -6.93 12.22 -14.19
CA LEU A 119 -5.84 13.15 -14.48
C LEU A 119 -5.91 13.69 -15.92
N ALA A 120 -6.27 12.84 -16.89
CA ALA A 120 -6.40 13.23 -18.29
C ALA A 120 -7.42 14.37 -18.49
N VAL A 121 -8.54 14.33 -17.75
CA VAL A 121 -9.57 15.37 -17.76
C VAL A 121 -9.28 16.54 -16.80
N GLY A 122 -8.07 16.62 -16.25
CA GLY A 122 -7.62 17.73 -15.42
C GLY A 122 -8.15 17.73 -13.99
N LYS A 123 -8.67 16.59 -13.49
CA LYS A 123 -9.09 16.50 -12.09
C LYS A 123 -7.86 16.58 -11.19
N PRO A 124 -7.79 17.55 -10.26
CA PRO A 124 -6.63 17.69 -9.38
C PRO A 124 -6.55 16.51 -8.40
N LEU A 125 -5.32 16.15 -8.06
CA LEU A 125 -5.07 15.21 -6.96
C LEU A 125 -5.41 15.88 -5.62
N PRO A 126 -5.91 15.13 -4.62
CA PRO A 126 -6.02 15.63 -3.25
C PRO A 126 -4.67 16.15 -2.74
N ALA A 127 -4.67 17.22 -1.93
CA ALA A 127 -3.45 17.82 -1.38
C ALA A 127 -2.55 16.80 -0.65
N THR A 128 -3.15 15.88 0.10
CA THR A 128 -2.43 14.81 0.82
C THR A 128 -1.67 13.86 -0.11
N GLN A 129 -2.17 13.64 -1.33
CA GLN A 129 -1.47 12.85 -2.35
C GLN A 129 -0.36 13.68 -3.01
N GLN A 130 -0.62 14.97 -3.29
CA GLN A 130 0.37 15.88 -3.87
C GLN A 130 1.64 15.96 -3.00
N GLU A 131 1.47 16.05 -1.68
CA GLU A 131 2.58 16.05 -0.69
C GLU A 131 3.48 14.79 -0.77
N THR A 132 2.91 13.67 -1.22
CA THR A 132 3.62 12.37 -1.26
C THR A 132 4.20 12.06 -2.65
N LEU A 133 3.77 12.75 -3.71
CA LEU A 133 4.25 12.50 -5.08
C LEU A 133 5.78 12.51 -5.18
N ASN A 134 6.42 13.45 -4.49
CA ASN A 134 7.87 13.62 -4.54
C ASN A 134 8.64 12.55 -3.75
N SER A 135 8.02 11.80 -2.84
CA SER A 135 8.70 10.75 -2.06
C SER A 135 8.26 9.34 -2.44
N ALA A 136 7.36 9.22 -3.41
CA ALA A 136 6.87 7.96 -3.94
C ALA A 136 7.99 7.10 -4.55
N GLY A 137 7.95 5.80 -4.30
CA GLY A 137 8.80 4.84 -5.01
C GLY A 137 8.28 4.54 -6.41
N LEU A 138 6.97 4.61 -6.58
CA LEU A 138 6.28 4.32 -7.83
C LEU A 138 4.97 5.12 -7.91
N LEU A 139 4.75 5.78 -9.04
CA LEU A 139 3.44 6.29 -9.43
C LEU A 139 2.81 5.29 -10.38
N LEU A 140 1.75 4.61 -9.93
CA LEU A 140 0.98 3.64 -10.70
C LEU A 140 -0.22 4.35 -11.33
N LEU A 141 -0.17 4.59 -12.63
CA LEU A 141 -1.21 5.25 -13.43
C LEU A 141 -2.20 4.19 -13.91
N ASN A 142 -3.22 3.93 -13.09
CA ASN A 142 -4.25 2.93 -13.40
C ASN A 142 -5.38 3.54 -14.26
N LYS A 143 -6.15 2.67 -14.91
CA LYS A 143 -7.24 3.00 -15.84
C LYS A 143 -6.76 3.64 -17.14
N SER A 144 -5.61 3.20 -17.65
CA SER A 144 -4.99 3.79 -18.84
C SER A 144 -5.54 3.27 -20.17
N GLU A 145 -6.67 2.53 -20.17
CA GLU A 145 -7.27 1.87 -21.34
C GLU A 145 -7.59 2.82 -22.49
N ASP A 146 -8.13 4.00 -22.19
CA ASP A 146 -8.61 4.97 -23.19
C ASP A 146 -7.62 6.13 -23.41
N LEU A 147 -6.39 6.03 -22.91
CA LEU A 147 -5.41 7.12 -22.97
C LEU A 147 -4.39 6.90 -24.09
N ASP A 148 -4.33 7.86 -25.01
CA ASP A 148 -3.35 7.88 -26.09
C ASP A 148 -1.96 8.38 -25.63
N ALA A 149 -1.01 8.44 -26.57
CA ALA A 149 0.35 8.89 -26.26
C ALA A 149 0.40 10.37 -25.83
N GLY A 150 -0.47 11.22 -26.40
CA GLY A 150 -0.55 12.63 -26.06
C GLY A 150 -1.10 12.84 -24.65
N ASP A 151 -2.11 12.07 -24.25
CA ASP A 151 -2.64 12.06 -22.89
C ASP A 151 -1.58 11.64 -21.87
N ARG A 152 -0.88 10.55 -22.15
CA ARG A 152 0.18 10.04 -21.28
C ARG A 152 1.31 11.05 -21.12
N GLN A 153 1.72 11.71 -22.21
CA GLN A 153 2.75 12.75 -22.17
C GLN A 153 2.31 13.96 -21.34
N ARG A 154 1.06 14.43 -21.51
CA ARG A 154 0.51 15.57 -20.77
C ARG A 154 0.42 15.29 -19.27
N ILE A 155 -0.05 14.10 -18.89
CA ILE A 155 -0.11 13.69 -17.48
C ILE A 155 1.30 13.57 -16.91
N ALA A 156 2.22 12.89 -17.62
CA ALA A 156 3.59 12.72 -17.15
C ALA A 156 4.31 14.06 -16.93
N ALA A 157 4.04 15.07 -17.76
CA ALA A 157 4.60 16.41 -17.62
C ALA A 157 4.11 17.18 -16.36
N GLN A 158 2.97 16.78 -15.78
CA GLN A 158 2.42 17.38 -14.56
C GLN A 158 2.87 16.67 -13.28
N LEU A 159 3.51 15.50 -13.41
CA LEU A 159 3.99 14.68 -12.29
C LEU A 159 5.49 14.91 -12.08
N PRO A 160 6.00 14.75 -10.85
CA PRO A 160 7.44 14.83 -10.62
C PRO A 160 8.16 13.69 -11.35
N ALA A 161 9.46 13.88 -11.59
CA ALA A 161 10.34 12.88 -12.20
C ALA A 161 10.49 11.66 -11.28
N ARG A 162 9.54 10.73 -11.39
CA ARG A 162 9.44 9.48 -10.65
C ARG A 162 9.17 8.33 -11.60
N ARG A 163 9.42 7.10 -11.16
CA ARG A 163 9.06 5.91 -11.92
C ARG A 163 7.54 5.92 -12.12
N LEU A 164 7.11 5.90 -13.38
CA LEU A 164 5.71 5.79 -13.77
C LEU A 164 5.47 4.38 -14.30
N TYR A 165 4.37 3.77 -13.90
CA TYR A 165 3.90 2.52 -14.51
C TYR A 165 2.45 2.69 -14.92
N TRP A 166 2.17 2.49 -16.20
CA TRP A 166 0.83 2.60 -16.78
C TRP A 166 0.16 1.24 -16.76
N THR A 167 -1.05 1.16 -16.23
CA THR A 167 -1.76 -0.11 -16.13
C THR A 167 -3.25 0.04 -16.36
N GLN A 168 -3.84 -1.06 -16.78
CA GLN A 168 -5.28 -1.30 -16.78
C GLN A 168 -5.59 -2.25 -15.62
N GLN A 169 -6.75 -2.11 -15.00
CA GLN A 169 -7.24 -3.01 -13.94
C GLN A 169 -6.28 -3.23 -12.75
N ALA A 170 -5.36 -2.30 -12.50
CA ALA A 170 -4.37 -2.35 -11.42
C ALA A 170 -3.39 -3.55 -11.45
N VAL A 171 -3.11 -4.10 -12.64
CA VAL A 171 -2.15 -5.19 -12.82
C VAL A 171 -0.71 -4.67 -12.74
N LEU A 172 0.02 -5.10 -11.72
CA LEU A 172 1.45 -4.79 -11.56
C LEU A 172 2.22 -6.10 -11.35
N PRO A 173 3.24 -6.40 -12.18
CA PRO A 173 4.15 -7.49 -11.91
C PRO A 173 4.86 -7.28 -10.57
N LEU A 174 5.03 -8.35 -9.80
CA LEU A 174 5.66 -8.27 -8.48
C LEU A 174 7.07 -7.66 -8.54
N SER A 175 7.82 -7.91 -9.63
CA SER A 175 9.15 -7.35 -9.90
C SER A 175 9.19 -5.83 -10.04
N GLU A 176 8.05 -5.18 -10.28
CA GLU A 176 7.95 -3.73 -10.40
C GLU A 176 7.79 -3.03 -9.04
N LEU A 177 7.49 -3.78 -7.97
CA LEU A 177 7.33 -3.19 -6.63
C LEU A 177 8.66 -2.62 -6.11
N PRO A 178 8.66 -1.38 -5.59
CA PRO A 178 9.82 -0.84 -4.88
C PRO A 178 10.18 -1.69 -3.65
N GLY A 179 11.47 -1.94 -3.45
CA GLY A 179 11.97 -2.54 -2.21
C GLY A 179 11.64 -4.03 -2.04
N LEU A 180 11.36 -4.74 -3.14
CA LEU A 180 11.00 -6.17 -3.12
C LEU A 180 12.03 -7.06 -2.42
N GLU A 181 13.31 -6.71 -2.55
CA GLU A 181 14.45 -7.44 -1.98
C GLU A 181 14.82 -6.95 -0.56
N THR A 182 14.19 -5.89 -0.07
CA THR A 182 14.52 -5.30 1.22
C THR A 182 13.94 -6.12 2.37
N GLN A 183 14.75 -6.39 3.38
CA GLN A 183 14.31 -7.03 4.63
C GLN A 183 14.50 -6.08 5.82
N ALA A 184 13.66 -6.21 6.85
CA ALA A 184 13.92 -5.56 8.13
C ALA A 184 15.26 -6.06 8.68
N MET A 185 16.07 -5.16 9.22
CA MET A 185 17.30 -5.55 9.92
C MET A 185 16.94 -6.58 10.99
N ALA A 186 17.68 -7.68 11.08
CA ALA A 186 17.52 -8.67 12.13
C ALA A 186 17.90 -8.04 13.48
N GLY A 187 16.97 -7.28 14.07
CA GLY A 187 17.15 -6.63 15.36
C GLY A 187 17.06 -7.65 16.48
N GLY A 188 18.20 -7.93 17.12
CA GLY A 188 18.34 -8.67 18.38
C GLY A 188 17.71 -7.95 19.58
N GLY A 189 16.43 -7.61 19.49
CA GLY A 189 15.62 -7.08 20.58
C GLY A 189 14.66 -8.16 21.07
N LYS A 190 15.04 -8.84 22.15
CA LYS A 190 14.09 -9.61 22.95
C LYS A 190 12.92 -8.69 23.31
N PHE A 191 11.72 -9.02 22.86
CA PHE A 191 10.50 -8.58 23.54
C PHE A 191 10.47 -9.27 24.90
N SER A 192 11.15 -8.68 25.88
CA SER A 192 11.09 -9.04 27.30
C SER A 192 10.71 -7.79 28.08
N GLY A 193 9.52 -7.83 28.68
CA GLY A 193 8.92 -6.77 29.48
C GLY A 193 7.41 -6.88 29.44
#